data_AF-A0AB74QG39-F1
#
_entry.id   AF-A0AB74QG39-F1
#
_cell.length_a   1.000
_cell.length_b   1.000
_cell.length_c   1.000
_cell.angle_alpha   90.00
_cell.angle_beta   90.00
_cell.angle_gamma   90.00
#
_symmetry.space_group_name_H-M   'P 1'
#
loop_
_entity.id
_entity.type
_entity.pdbx_description
1 polymer ?
#
loop_
_entity_poly.entity_id
_entity_poly.type
_entity_poly.pdbx_seq_one_letter_code
_entity_poly.pdbx_strand_id
1 'polypeptide(L)'
;MNIAKSKVKKCIRETIEVTSIENLKCCGFYIIEDKIHHYIHCEGQTLDENIYNGEYDYLYDYDDIIRIYNQKKFTLKDIDEKVFDKIQEMINKKEKYDTTIAMFIKSIKEINNKKLQICKFNGKVKKLYREYIGNFKKWSEFYEEDITEYKSHIYDLEEINLFLKVDFELINENKENLLKSTIKLYGIEIF
;
A
#
# COMPACT_ATOMS: atom_id res chain seq x y z
N MET A 1 -4.19 -8.28 11.06
CA MET A 1 -2.81 -8.66 11.47
C MET A 1 -2.65 -8.42 12.96
N ASN A 2 -1.88 -9.23 13.70
CA ASN A 2 -1.69 -9.02 15.13
C ASN A 2 -0.31 -9.51 15.59
N ILE A 3 0.26 -8.84 16.59
CA ILE A 3 1.49 -9.25 17.26
C ILE A 3 1.31 -9.11 18.77
N ALA A 4 1.64 -10.18 19.49
CA ALA A 4 1.57 -10.15 20.95
C ALA A 4 2.62 -9.17 21.51
N LYS A 5 2.23 -8.36 22.49
CA LYS A 5 3.16 -7.47 23.21
C LYS A 5 4.37 -8.22 23.78
N SER A 6 4.19 -9.46 24.22
CA SER A 6 5.28 -10.34 24.68
C SER A 6 6.32 -10.64 23.59
N LYS A 7 5.89 -10.84 22.33
CA LYS A 7 6.78 -11.06 21.20
C LYS A 7 7.60 -9.81 20.90
N VAL A 8 6.97 -8.63 20.88
CA VAL A 8 7.67 -7.34 20.69
C VAL A 8 8.72 -7.13 21.76
N LYS A 9 8.36 -7.36 23.03
CA LYS A 9 9.32 -7.28 24.15
C LYS A 9 10.51 -8.21 23.93
N LYS A 10 10.28 -9.45 23.52
CA LYS A 10 11.36 -10.43 23.26
C LYS A 10 12.34 -9.90 22.21
N CYS A 11 11.84 -9.41 21.07
CA CYS A 11 12.67 -8.82 20.01
C CYS A 11 13.50 -7.62 20.49
N ILE A 12 12.91 -6.75 21.33
CA ILE A 12 13.63 -5.62 21.93
C ILE A 12 14.75 -6.12 22.86
N ARG A 13 14.49 -7.14 23.69
CA ARG A 13 15.51 -7.75 24.55
C ARG A 13 16.63 -8.38 23.74
N GLU A 14 16.28 -9.17 22.73
CA GLU A 14 17.25 -9.75 21.80
C GLU A 14 18.13 -8.64 21.23
N THR A 15 17.55 -7.55 20.71
CA THR A 15 18.30 -6.39 20.20
C THR A 15 19.30 -5.83 21.21
N ILE A 16 18.88 -5.64 22.47
CA ILE A 16 19.74 -5.12 23.54
C ILE A 16 20.85 -6.11 23.89
N GLU A 17 20.59 -7.41 23.84
CA GLU A 17 21.54 -8.47 24.20
C GLU A 17 22.61 -8.71 23.13
N VAL A 18 22.24 -8.70 21.82
CA VAL A 18 23.20 -9.00 20.75
C VAL A 18 24.08 -7.80 20.37
N THR A 19 23.80 -6.61 20.91
CA THR A 19 24.48 -5.38 20.49
C THR A 19 25.30 -4.80 21.63
N SER A 20 26.63 -4.69 21.42
CA SER A 20 27.28 -3.47 21.91
C SER A 20 26.74 -2.35 21.02
N ILE A 21 26.21 -1.27 21.61
CA ILE A 21 25.60 -0.16 20.83
C ILE A 21 26.51 0.35 19.73
N GLU A 22 27.81 0.33 19.95
CA GLU A 22 28.83 0.74 18.99
C GLU A 22 28.76 -0.06 17.69
N ASN A 23 28.32 -1.32 17.77
CA ASN A 23 28.21 -2.22 16.62
C ASN A 23 26.79 -2.24 16.02
N LEU A 24 25.76 -1.69 16.68
CA LEU A 24 24.39 -1.65 16.13
C LEU A 24 24.28 -0.58 15.03
N LYS A 25 24.02 -1.03 13.80
CA LYS A 25 23.77 -0.14 12.67
C LYS A 25 22.29 0.26 12.60
N CYS A 26 21.39 -0.72 12.52
CA CYS A 26 19.94 -0.51 12.53
C CYS A 26 19.18 -1.73 13.05
N CYS A 27 17.96 -1.52 13.54
CA CYS A 27 17.04 -2.57 13.95
C CYS A 27 15.62 -2.05 13.88
N GLY A 28 14.67 -2.95 13.60
CA GLY A 28 13.31 -2.52 13.36
C GLY A 28 12.34 -3.66 13.16
N PHE A 29 11.10 -3.29 12.87
CA PHE A 29 10.07 -4.19 12.41
C PHE A 29 9.63 -3.79 11.01
N TYR A 30 9.30 -4.78 10.19
CA TYR A 30 8.71 -4.54 8.88
C TYR A 30 7.51 -5.46 8.65
N ILE A 31 6.65 -5.06 7.73
CA ILE A 31 5.54 -5.88 7.24
C ILE A 31 5.77 -6.24 5.78
N ILE A 32 5.60 -7.51 5.47
CA ILE A 32 5.53 -8.05 4.12
C ILE A 32 4.47 -9.16 4.12
N GLU A 33 3.60 -9.19 3.11
CA GLU A 33 2.56 -10.23 2.96
C GLU A 33 1.76 -10.52 4.26
N ASP A 34 1.30 -9.47 4.94
CA ASP A 34 0.54 -9.55 6.20
C ASP A 34 1.28 -10.21 7.38
N LYS A 35 2.61 -10.34 7.28
CA LYS A 35 3.47 -10.87 8.35
C LYS A 35 4.34 -9.77 8.90
N ILE A 36 4.53 -9.80 10.22
CA ILE A 36 5.44 -8.88 10.93
C ILE A 36 6.76 -9.59 11.17
N HIS A 37 7.80 -8.97 10.64
CA HIS A 37 9.18 -9.41 10.76
C HIS A 37 9.96 -8.45 11.64
N HIS A 38 11.00 -8.96 12.28
CA HIS A 38 11.92 -8.21 13.11
C HIS A 38 13.32 -8.43 12.56
N TYR A 39 14.12 -7.37 12.52
CA TYR A 39 15.49 -7.44 12.04
C TYR A 39 16.44 -6.68 12.98
N ILE A 40 17.68 -7.16 13.01
CA ILE A 40 18.80 -6.53 13.70
C ILE A 40 19.98 -6.58 12.72
N HIS A 41 20.64 -5.46 12.52
CA HIS A 41 21.84 -5.36 11.70
C HIS A 41 22.99 -4.76 12.49
N CYS A 42 24.05 -5.55 12.68
CA CYS A 42 25.29 -5.10 13.30
C CYS A 42 26.41 -4.96 12.27
N GLU A 43 27.45 -4.22 12.64
CA GLU A 43 28.67 -4.09 11.87
C GLU A 43 29.30 -5.46 11.55
N GLY A 44 29.67 -5.65 10.28
CA GLY A 44 30.25 -6.92 9.81
C GLY A 44 29.24 -8.04 9.56
N GLN A 45 27.93 -7.80 9.75
CA GLN A 45 26.87 -8.76 9.41
C GLN A 45 26.19 -8.41 8.08
N THR A 46 25.66 -9.41 7.40
CA THR A 46 24.77 -9.19 6.26
C THR A 46 23.44 -8.62 6.75
N LEU A 47 22.89 -7.64 6.03
CA LEU A 47 21.57 -7.09 6.29
C LEU A 47 20.48 -8.08 5.85
N ASP A 48 19.32 -8.03 6.49
CA ASP A 48 18.11 -8.74 6.01
C ASP A 48 17.84 -8.35 4.54
N GLU A 49 17.64 -9.34 3.69
CA GLU A 49 17.50 -9.17 2.24
C GLU A 49 16.32 -8.27 1.87
N ASN A 50 15.19 -8.38 2.56
CA ASN A 50 14.02 -7.54 2.32
C ASN A 50 14.30 -6.08 2.67
N ILE A 51 15.07 -5.85 3.75
CA ILE A 51 15.49 -4.50 4.14
C ILE A 51 16.48 -3.94 3.12
N TYR A 52 17.43 -4.75 2.65
CA TYR A 52 18.42 -4.34 1.65
C TYR A 52 17.77 -3.97 0.31
N ASN A 53 16.83 -4.78 -0.17
CA ASN A 53 16.12 -4.56 -1.42
C ASN A 53 15.00 -3.51 -1.33
N GLY A 54 14.59 -3.10 -0.12
CA GLY A 54 13.44 -2.22 0.08
C GLY A 54 12.10 -2.91 -0.19
N GLU A 55 12.04 -4.23 -0.05
CA GLU A 55 10.88 -5.07 -0.34
C GLU A 55 10.03 -5.24 0.94
N TYR A 56 9.31 -4.19 1.32
CA TYR A 56 8.39 -4.20 2.46
C TYR A 56 7.24 -3.21 2.24
N ASP A 57 6.07 -3.50 2.83
CA ASP A 57 4.91 -2.59 2.80
C ASP A 57 5.13 -1.42 3.76
N TYR A 58 5.69 -1.73 4.94
CA TYR A 58 5.96 -0.75 6.00
C TYR A 58 7.21 -1.16 6.77
N LEU A 59 7.98 -0.16 7.18
CA LEU A 59 9.18 -0.29 7.99
C LEU A 59 9.11 0.66 9.19
N TYR A 60 9.51 0.18 10.35
CA TYR A 60 9.70 0.99 11.54
C TYR A 60 11.03 0.65 12.22
N ASP A 61 11.96 1.59 12.12
CA ASP A 61 13.26 1.51 12.77
C ASP A 61 13.19 2.10 14.17
N TYR A 62 13.84 1.43 15.12
CA TYR A 62 13.88 1.86 16.51
C TYR A 62 15.29 1.82 17.12
N ASP A 63 16.33 1.77 16.29
CA ASP A 63 17.73 1.80 16.75
C ASP A 63 18.05 3.06 17.56
N ASP A 64 17.49 4.21 17.18
CA ASP A 64 17.59 5.45 17.97
C ASP A 64 16.98 5.30 19.37
N ILE A 65 15.88 4.55 19.49
CA ILE A 65 15.26 4.28 20.80
C ILE A 65 16.19 3.41 21.65
N ILE A 66 16.86 2.42 21.06
CA ILE A 66 17.88 1.61 21.74
C ILE A 66 19.08 2.46 22.16
N ARG A 67 19.54 3.39 21.32
CA ARG A 67 20.63 4.32 21.68
C ARG A 67 20.25 5.20 22.88
N ILE A 68 19.03 5.73 22.90
CA ILE A 68 18.52 6.56 24.00
C ILE A 68 18.36 5.75 25.30
N TYR A 69 17.89 4.51 25.22
CA TYR A 69 17.82 3.59 26.36
C TYR A 69 19.16 3.49 27.09
N ASN A 70 20.21 3.28 26.31
CA ASN A 70 21.55 3.03 26.85
C ASN A 70 22.20 4.28 27.44
N GLN A 71 21.75 5.47 27.00
CA GLN A 71 22.05 6.73 27.67
C GLN A 71 21.28 6.91 28.99
N LYS A 72 20.54 5.89 29.45
CA LYS A 72 19.70 5.86 30.67
C LYS A 72 18.61 6.93 30.70
N LYS A 73 18.17 7.40 29.54
CA LYS A 73 17.10 8.40 29.39
C LYS A 73 15.70 7.79 29.39
N PHE A 74 15.59 6.49 29.09
CA PHE A 74 14.35 5.73 29.18
C PHE A 74 14.54 4.48 30.01
N THR A 75 13.46 4.06 30.65
CA THR A 75 13.38 2.73 31.24
C THR A 75 13.08 1.71 30.16
N LEU A 76 13.38 0.45 30.46
CA LEU A 76 13.07 -0.68 29.61
C LEU A 76 11.56 -0.81 29.32
N LYS A 77 10.73 -0.45 30.30
CA LYS A 77 9.27 -0.41 30.15
C LYS A 77 8.83 0.65 29.14
N ASP A 78 9.47 1.83 29.16
CA ASP A 78 9.11 2.92 28.24
C ASP A 78 9.38 2.53 26.78
N ILE A 79 10.45 1.77 26.53
CA ILE A 79 10.82 1.31 25.19
C ILE A 79 9.85 0.24 24.72
N ASP A 80 9.54 -0.73 25.59
CA ASP A 80 8.55 -1.76 25.29
C ASP A 80 7.21 -1.17 24.86
N GLU A 81 6.76 -0.11 25.54
CA GLU A 81 5.49 0.57 25.25
C GLU A 81 5.60 1.38 23.95
N LYS A 82 6.62 2.21 23.79
CA LYS A 82 6.80 3.05 22.59
C LYS A 82 6.91 2.23 21.30
N VAL A 83 7.72 1.18 21.31
CA VAL A 83 7.92 0.32 20.14
C VAL A 83 6.64 -0.46 19.85
N PHE A 84 5.95 -0.98 20.88
CA PHE A 84 4.68 -1.68 20.67
C PHE A 84 3.62 -0.76 20.06
N ASP A 85 3.44 0.45 20.58
CA ASP A 85 2.46 1.40 20.08
C ASP A 85 2.74 1.79 18.62
N LYS A 86 4.01 1.93 18.25
CA LYS A 86 4.43 2.20 16.86
C LYS A 86 4.14 1.04 15.92
N ILE A 87 4.35 -0.20 16.36
CA ILE A 87 3.99 -1.38 15.57
C ILE A 87 2.46 -1.46 15.40
N GLN A 88 1.67 -1.15 16.43
CA GLN A 88 0.20 -1.08 16.32
C GLN A 88 -0.24 0.02 15.35
N GLU A 89 0.39 1.19 15.39
CA GLU A 89 0.15 2.26 14.41
C GLU A 89 0.42 1.78 12.98
N MET A 90 1.52 1.05 12.78
CA MET A 90 1.91 0.48 11.50
C MET A 90 0.90 -0.57 11.00
N ILE A 91 0.45 -1.49 11.88
CA ILE A 91 -0.61 -2.46 11.58
C ILE A 91 -1.90 -1.76 11.18
N ASN A 92 -2.35 -0.80 11.97
CA ASN A 92 -3.60 -0.08 11.73
C ASN A 92 -3.57 0.71 10.42
N LYS A 93 -2.41 1.27 10.06
CA LYS A 93 -2.22 1.95 8.76
C LYS A 93 -2.40 0.98 7.61
N LYS A 94 -1.77 -0.20 7.67
CA LYS A 94 -1.91 -1.23 6.65
C LYS A 94 -3.37 -1.70 6.54
N GLU A 95 -3.99 -2.09 7.65
CA GLU A 95 -5.37 -2.59 7.63
C GLU A 95 -6.37 -1.57 7.10
N LYS A 96 -6.17 -0.29 7.44
CA LYS A 96 -6.99 0.81 6.90
C LYS A 96 -6.77 0.94 5.39
N TYR A 97 -5.53 0.90 4.93
CA TYR A 97 -5.18 0.99 3.52
C TYR A 97 -5.79 -0.17 2.72
N ASP A 98 -5.64 -1.41 3.19
CA ASP A 98 -6.19 -2.61 2.56
C ASP A 98 -7.73 -2.56 2.51
N THR A 99 -8.36 -2.10 3.60
CA THR A 99 -9.82 -1.92 3.65
C THR A 99 -10.28 -0.89 2.61
N THR A 100 -9.58 0.23 2.52
CA THR A 100 -9.87 1.29 1.56
C THR A 100 -9.76 0.79 0.11
N ILE A 101 -8.69 0.08 -0.22
CA ILE A 101 -8.51 -0.53 -1.55
C ILE A 101 -9.64 -1.52 -1.82
N ALA A 102 -9.97 -2.39 -0.85
CA ALA A 102 -11.05 -3.36 -1.02
C ALA A 102 -12.41 -2.68 -1.29
N MET A 103 -12.71 -1.55 -0.64
CA MET A 103 -13.91 -0.76 -0.91
C MET A 103 -13.89 -0.16 -2.31
N PHE A 104 -12.78 0.44 -2.74
CA PHE A 104 -12.61 0.96 -4.09
C PHE A 104 -12.84 -0.13 -5.15
N ILE A 105 -12.17 -1.27 -5.02
CA ILE A 105 -12.29 -2.42 -5.91
C ILE A 105 -13.75 -2.90 -6.00
N LYS A 106 -14.41 -3.03 -4.85
CA LYS A 106 -15.81 -3.46 -4.79
C LYS A 106 -16.72 -2.48 -5.56
N SER A 107 -16.58 -1.18 -5.30
CA SER A 107 -17.39 -0.15 -5.98
C SER A 107 -17.15 -0.09 -7.49
N ILE A 108 -15.91 -0.33 -7.95
CA ILE A 108 -15.60 -0.42 -9.37
C ILE A 108 -16.26 -1.64 -10.01
N LYS A 109 -16.18 -2.81 -9.36
CA LYS A 109 -16.83 -4.05 -9.85
C LYS A 109 -18.36 -3.91 -9.97
N GLU A 110 -18.99 -3.11 -9.12
CA GLU A 110 -20.43 -2.80 -9.22
C GLU A 110 -20.78 -2.00 -10.49
N ILE A 111 -19.82 -1.40 -11.19
CA ILE A 111 -20.03 -0.73 -12.48
C ILE A 111 -20.07 -1.75 -13.63
N ASN A 112 -19.51 -2.95 -13.45
CA ASN A 112 -19.46 -3.97 -14.49
C ASN A 112 -20.87 -4.31 -15.02
N ASN A 113 -20.98 -4.68 -16.31
CA ASN A 113 -22.22 -4.96 -17.03
C ASN A 113 -23.21 -3.78 -17.16
N LYS A 114 -22.89 -2.58 -16.64
CA LYS A 114 -23.72 -1.39 -16.84
C LYS A 114 -23.41 -0.73 -18.18
N LYS A 115 -24.43 -0.13 -18.79
CA LYS A 115 -24.29 0.78 -19.94
C LYS A 115 -24.08 2.20 -19.43
N LEU A 116 -23.02 2.86 -19.88
CA LEU A 116 -22.71 4.23 -19.47
C LEU A 116 -21.94 4.97 -20.56
N GLN A 117 -22.02 6.29 -20.53
CA GLN A 117 -21.17 7.13 -21.36
C GLN A 117 -19.73 7.08 -20.85
N ILE A 118 -18.76 7.16 -21.75
CA ILE A 118 -17.32 7.09 -21.40
C ILE A 118 -16.94 8.19 -20.40
N CYS A 119 -17.36 9.43 -20.64
CA CYS A 119 -17.12 10.54 -19.71
C CYS A 119 -17.71 10.31 -18.32
N LYS A 120 -18.88 9.65 -18.24
CA LYS A 120 -19.51 9.27 -16.97
C LYS A 120 -18.76 8.14 -16.29
N PHE A 121 -18.16 7.22 -17.05
CA PHE A 121 -17.31 6.18 -16.50
C PHE A 121 -16.05 6.78 -15.88
N ASN A 122 -15.28 7.54 -16.66
CA ASN A 122 -14.08 8.24 -16.19
C ASN A 122 -14.36 9.05 -14.93
N GLY A 123 -15.44 9.84 -14.94
CA GLY A 123 -15.86 10.63 -13.77
C GLY A 123 -16.19 9.78 -12.55
N LYS A 124 -16.82 8.61 -12.72
CA LYS A 124 -17.13 7.69 -11.60
C LYS A 124 -15.88 7.07 -11.01
N VAL A 125 -14.99 6.49 -11.83
CA VAL A 125 -13.75 5.88 -11.33
C VAL A 125 -12.91 6.95 -10.62
N LYS A 126 -12.79 8.13 -11.22
CA LYS A 126 -12.08 9.29 -10.64
C LYS A 126 -12.67 9.73 -9.30
N LYS A 127 -14.00 9.75 -9.17
CA LYS A 127 -14.68 10.08 -7.91
C LYS A 127 -14.41 9.03 -6.83
N LEU A 128 -14.59 7.75 -7.16
CA LEU A 128 -14.37 6.64 -6.23
C LEU A 128 -12.93 6.61 -5.72
N TYR A 129 -11.97 6.83 -6.60
CA TYR A 129 -10.57 6.91 -6.23
C TYR A 129 -10.30 8.07 -5.26
N ARG A 130 -10.84 9.26 -5.50
CA ARG A 130 -10.70 10.40 -4.56
C ARG A 130 -11.34 10.15 -3.20
N GLU A 131 -12.48 9.45 -3.21
CA GLU A 131 -13.24 9.14 -1.99
C GLU A 131 -12.50 8.15 -1.10
N TYR A 132 -11.92 7.11 -1.70
CA TYR A 132 -11.24 6.06 -0.95
C TYR A 132 -9.75 6.35 -0.76
N ILE A 133 -9.03 6.65 -1.83
CA ILE A 133 -7.57 6.62 -1.87
C ILE A 133 -6.95 8.00 -1.63
N GLY A 134 -7.30 9.00 -2.45
CA GLY A 134 -6.71 10.34 -2.35
C GLY A 134 -6.67 11.13 -3.66
N ASN A 135 -5.88 12.21 -3.68
CA ASN A 135 -5.78 13.12 -4.82
C ASN A 135 -4.75 12.65 -5.84
N PHE A 136 -5.12 12.71 -7.12
CA PHE A 136 -4.24 12.37 -8.25
C PHE A 136 -3.04 13.29 -8.40
N LYS A 137 -1.85 12.69 -8.57
CA LYS A 137 -0.72 13.30 -9.28
C LYS A 137 -0.70 12.95 -10.77
N LYS A 138 -1.11 11.74 -11.15
CA LYS A 138 -1.23 11.27 -12.54
C LYS A 138 -2.48 10.41 -12.71
N TRP A 139 -3.07 10.43 -13.90
CA TRP A 139 -4.30 9.72 -14.22
C TRP A 139 -4.36 9.46 -15.72
N SER A 140 -4.56 8.21 -16.14
CA SER A 140 -4.84 7.88 -17.53
C SER A 140 -6.34 8.05 -17.82
N GLU A 141 -6.64 8.62 -18.99
CA GLU A 141 -7.99 8.77 -19.50
C GLU A 141 -8.11 8.02 -20.81
N PHE A 142 -9.32 7.58 -21.15
CA PHE A 142 -9.63 7.13 -22.51
C PHE A 142 -9.33 8.23 -23.52
N TYR A 143 -8.44 7.95 -24.47
CA TYR A 143 -8.24 8.75 -25.67
C TYR A 143 -9.09 8.22 -26.83
N GLU A 144 -9.31 9.05 -27.84
CA GLU A 144 -10.12 8.69 -29.03
C GLU A 144 -9.54 7.48 -29.78
N GLU A 145 -8.21 7.45 -29.90
CA GLU A 145 -7.46 6.33 -30.48
C GLU A 145 -7.71 5.03 -29.68
N ASP A 146 -7.65 5.08 -28.35
CA ASP A 146 -7.88 3.91 -27.48
C ASP A 146 -9.25 3.25 -27.70
N ILE A 147 -10.30 4.07 -27.89
CA ILE A 147 -11.69 3.60 -27.98
C ILE A 147 -11.97 2.89 -29.30
N THR A 148 -11.33 3.33 -30.37
CA THR A 148 -11.56 2.82 -31.73
C THR A 148 -10.66 1.63 -32.06
N GLU A 149 -9.46 1.58 -31.48
CA GLU A 149 -8.50 0.52 -31.71
C GLU A 149 -8.65 -0.67 -30.76
N TYR A 150 -9.07 -0.44 -29.51
CA TYR A 150 -9.06 -1.48 -28.46
C TYR A 150 -10.43 -1.67 -27.81
N LYS A 151 -10.75 -2.93 -27.47
CA LYS A 151 -11.93 -3.30 -26.65
C LYS A 151 -11.62 -3.29 -25.14
N SER A 152 -10.45 -2.80 -24.78
CA SER A 152 -9.92 -2.81 -23.41
C SER A 152 -9.06 -1.59 -23.16
N HIS A 153 -9.10 -1.04 -21.94
CA HIS A 153 -8.23 0.06 -21.51
C HIS A 153 -7.67 -0.22 -20.13
N ILE A 154 -6.44 0.20 -19.88
CA ILE A 154 -5.75 0.01 -18.60
C ILE A 154 -5.56 1.36 -17.94
N TYR A 155 -6.11 1.47 -16.73
CA TYR A 155 -5.81 2.57 -15.82
C TYR A 155 -4.60 2.22 -14.97
N ASP A 156 -3.59 3.06 -15.04
CA ASP A 156 -2.44 2.99 -14.14
C ASP A 156 -2.72 3.84 -12.90
N LEU A 157 -2.82 3.17 -11.75
CA LEU A 157 -3.01 3.79 -10.44
C LEU A 157 -1.71 3.69 -9.62
N GLU A 158 -0.62 4.23 -10.18
CA GLU A 158 0.75 4.23 -9.62
C GLU A 158 0.80 4.46 -8.10
N GLU A 159 0.01 5.40 -7.57
CA GLU A 159 0.07 5.80 -6.15
C GLU A 159 -0.35 4.68 -5.17
N ILE A 160 -1.05 3.67 -5.68
CA ILE A 160 -1.45 2.49 -4.91
C ILE A 160 -0.97 1.19 -5.52
N ASN A 161 -0.02 1.27 -6.47
CA ASN A 161 0.57 0.13 -7.15
C ASN A 161 -0.49 -0.85 -7.67
N LEU A 162 -1.52 -0.33 -8.34
CA LEU A 162 -2.67 -1.10 -8.82
C LEU A 162 -2.96 -0.73 -10.27
N PHE A 163 -3.16 -1.74 -11.10
CA PHE A 163 -3.62 -1.57 -12.48
C PHE A 163 -5.07 -1.99 -12.59
N LEU A 164 -5.90 -1.14 -13.17
CA LEU A 164 -7.30 -1.44 -13.43
C LEU A 164 -7.50 -1.61 -14.94
N LYS A 165 -7.65 -2.84 -15.40
CA LYS A 165 -8.03 -3.12 -16.78
C LYS A 165 -9.54 -3.22 -16.90
N VAL A 166 -10.06 -2.59 -17.93
CA VAL A 166 -11.49 -2.48 -18.20
C VAL A 166 -11.74 -2.92 -19.63
N ASP A 167 -12.50 -4.00 -19.79
CA ASP A 167 -12.97 -4.48 -21.08
C ASP A 167 -14.39 -3.97 -21.34
N PHE A 168 -14.60 -3.44 -22.54
CA PHE A 168 -15.83 -2.76 -22.91
C PHE A 168 -16.25 -3.04 -24.35
N GLU A 169 -17.55 -2.91 -24.57
CA GLU A 169 -18.21 -2.98 -25.86
C GLU A 169 -18.75 -1.60 -26.21
N LEU A 170 -18.41 -1.08 -27.38
CA LEU A 170 -18.98 0.16 -27.91
C LEU A 170 -20.42 -0.10 -28.37
N ILE A 171 -21.40 0.47 -27.66
CA ILE A 171 -22.82 0.26 -27.93
C ILE A 171 -23.37 1.31 -28.90
N ASN A 172 -22.97 2.56 -28.71
CA ASN A 172 -23.39 3.66 -29.58
C ASN A 172 -22.26 4.69 -29.66
N GLU A 173 -21.72 4.87 -30.86
CA GLU A 173 -20.64 5.79 -31.15
C GLU A 173 -21.19 7.20 -31.41
N ASN A 174 -20.65 8.18 -30.68
CA ASN A 174 -20.84 9.59 -31.01
C ASN A 174 -19.65 10.06 -31.85
N LYS A 175 -19.90 10.27 -33.15
CA LYS A 175 -18.88 10.65 -34.14
C LYS A 175 -18.30 12.05 -33.97
N GLU A 176 -18.94 12.92 -33.19
CA GLU A 176 -18.44 14.28 -32.91
C GLU A 176 -17.57 14.32 -31.65
N ASN A 177 -17.84 13.43 -30.69
CA ASN A 177 -17.12 13.37 -29.43
C ASN A 177 -17.26 11.97 -28.83
N LEU A 178 -16.21 11.16 -28.98
CA LEU A 178 -16.21 9.77 -28.53
C LEU A 178 -16.38 9.64 -27.02
N LEU A 179 -16.00 10.62 -26.20
CA LEU A 179 -16.24 10.59 -24.75
C LEU A 179 -17.74 10.61 -24.40
N LYS A 180 -18.61 11.03 -25.33
CA LYS A 180 -20.07 10.96 -25.19
C LYS A 180 -20.66 9.65 -25.70
N SER A 181 -19.87 8.79 -26.36
CA SER A 181 -20.25 7.45 -26.78
C SER A 181 -20.69 6.60 -25.58
N THR A 182 -21.61 5.66 -25.84
CA THR A 182 -22.09 4.72 -24.83
C THR A 182 -21.33 3.41 -24.95
N ILE A 183 -20.75 2.97 -23.84
CA ILE A 183 -20.08 1.67 -23.72
C ILE A 183 -20.84 0.78 -22.73
N LYS A 184 -20.65 -0.52 -22.85
CA LYS A 184 -21.02 -1.51 -21.84
C LYS A 184 -19.76 -2.21 -21.36
N LEU A 185 -19.49 -2.13 -20.06
CA LEU A 185 -18.38 -2.87 -19.46
C LEU A 185 -18.77 -4.35 -19.36
N TYR A 186 -17.85 -5.27 -19.64
CA TYR A 186 -18.08 -6.70 -19.44
C TYR A 186 -16.94 -7.40 -18.72
N GLY A 187 -15.75 -6.79 -18.67
CA GLY A 187 -14.60 -7.26 -17.90
C GLY A 187 -14.03 -6.13 -17.07
N ILE A 188 -13.74 -6.41 -15.81
CA ILE A 188 -12.93 -5.52 -14.96
C ILE A 188 -11.94 -6.40 -14.21
N GLU A 189 -10.67 -6.23 -14.52
CA GLU A 189 -9.56 -6.95 -13.92
C GLU A 189 -8.66 -5.97 -13.17
N ILE A 190 -8.10 -6.43 -12.05
CA ILE A 190 -7.25 -5.63 -11.18
C ILE A 190 -5.98 -6.43 -10.93
N PHE A 191 -4.83 -5.81 -11.14
CA PHE A 191 -3.51 -6.41 -11.02
C PHE A 191 -2.61 -5.56 -10.14
#